data_AF-A0A520H7U7-F1
#
_entry.id   AF-A0A520H7U7-F1
#
_cell.length_a   1.000
_cell.length_b   1.000
_cell.length_c   1.000
_cell.angle_alpha   90.00
_cell.angle_beta   90.00
_cell.angle_gamma   90.00
#
_symmetry.space_group_name_H-M   'P 1'
#
loop_
_entity.id
_entity.type
_entity.pdbx_description
1 polymer ?
#
loop_
_entity_poly.entity_id
_entity_poly.type
_entity_poly.pdbx_seq_one_letter_code
_entity_poly.pdbx_strand_id
1 'polypeptide(L)'
;PDTQLILACGHNTALADALRALPARAPRLVLGFTPDVARTMHLADFFIGKPGPGSLSEAVQMRLPVIVVRNRWTLPQERYNAQWVRSHGVGIVVPGFAKVREAVDALVAGLPAYRQATGRMRNRAAFELPEVLRKVLSA
;
A
#
# COMPACT_ATOMS: atom_id res chain seq x y z
N PRO A 1 11.27 7.59 -13.47
CA PRO A 1 11.75 7.29 -12.10
C PRO A 1 12.91 6.31 -12.21
N ASP A 2 13.81 6.33 -11.25
CA ASP A 2 15.00 5.45 -11.25
C ASP A 2 14.76 4.16 -10.44
N THR A 3 13.62 4.09 -9.74
CA THR A 3 13.09 2.88 -9.09
C THR A 3 12.26 2.06 -10.09
N GLN A 4 12.46 0.74 -10.12
CA GLN A 4 11.59 -0.20 -10.84
C GLN A 4 10.19 -0.21 -10.22
N LEU A 5 9.15 -0.28 -11.05
CA LEU A 5 7.76 -0.23 -10.58
C LEU A 5 6.88 -1.29 -11.22
N ILE A 6 6.00 -1.89 -10.42
CA ILE A 6 4.82 -2.61 -10.91
C ILE A 6 3.60 -1.72 -10.67
N LEU A 7 2.90 -1.38 -11.76
CA LEU A 7 1.79 -0.44 -11.77
C LEU A 7 0.49 -1.20 -12.05
N ALA A 8 -0.27 -1.49 -10.99
CA ALA A 8 -1.56 -2.16 -11.09
C ALA A 8 -2.69 -1.14 -11.36
N CYS A 9 -3.23 -1.15 -12.58
CA CYS A 9 -4.24 -0.19 -13.02
C CYS A 9 -5.68 -0.69 -12.86
N GLY A 10 -5.87 -1.97 -12.49
CA GLY A 10 -7.19 -2.58 -12.39
C GLY A 10 -7.94 -2.48 -13.72
N HIS A 11 -9.23 -2.13 -13.66
CA HIS A 11 -10.06 -1.97 -14.86
C HIS A 11 -9.83 -0.65 -15.61
N ASN A 12 -8.91 0.22 -15.16
CA ASN A 12 -8.61 1.47 -15.84
C ASN A 12 -7.62 1.25 -16.99
N THR A 13 -8.13 0.78 -18.13
CA THR A 13 -7.35 0.50 -19.35
C THR A 13 -6.72 1.77 -19.92
N ALA A 14 -7.45 2.89 -19.92
CA ALA A 14 -6.93 4.17 -20.39
C ALA A 14 -5.68 4.63 -19.62
N LEU A 15 -5.69 4.47 -18.29
CA LEU A 15 -4.51 4.73 -17.47
C LEU A 15 -3.36 3.75 -17.76
N ALA A 16 -3.67 2.47 -17.93
CA ALA A 16 -2.65 1.47 -18.25
C ALA A 16 -1.94 1.80 -19.57
N ASP A 17 -2.69 2.16 -20.61
CA ASP A 17 -2.13 2.49 -21.92
C ASP A 17 -1.31 3.78 -21.88
N ALA A 18 -1.79 4.80 -21.17
CA ALA A 18 -1.02 6.02 -20.93
C ALA A 18 0.30 5.72 -20.20
N LEU A 19 0.27 4.87 -19.17
CA LEU A 19 1.48 4.49 -18.41
C LEU A 19 2.46 3.65 -19.23
N ARG A 20 1.99 2.85 -20.20
CA ARG A 20 2.86 2.10 -21.12
C ARG A 20 3.54 3.00 -22.13
N ALA A 21 2.84 4.02 -22.62
CA ALA A 21 3.37 4.97 -23.60
C ALA A 21 4.38 5.97 -23.01
N LEU A 22 4.29 6.23 -21.70
CA LEU A 22 5.21 7.17 -21.04
C LEU A 22 6.66 6.66 -21.02
N PRO A 23 7.64 7.50 -21.38
CA PRO A 23 9.05 7.12 -21.35
C PRO A 23 9.49 6.69 -19.95
N ALA A 24 10.33 5.66 -19.89
CA ALA A 24 10.80 5.05 -18.64
C ALA A 24 12.33 5.04 -18.58
N ARG A 25 12.89 5.37 -17.42
CA ARG A 25 14.32 5.21 -17.14
C ARG A 25 14.58 3.84 -16.51
N ALA A 26 13.91 3.54 -15.40
CA ALA A 26 13.89 2.20 -14.82
C ALA A 26 12.78 1.31 -15.44
N PRO A 27 12.92 -0.02 -15.39
CA PRO A 27 11.90 -0.94 -15.87
C PRO A 27 10.54 -0.70 -15.19
N ARG A 28 9.46 -0.83 -15.96
CA ARG A 28 8.09 -0.81 -15.43
C ARG A 28 7.29 -1.97 -15.98
N LEU A 29 6.47 -2.58 -15.14
CA LEU A 29 5.43 -3.51 -15.54
C LEU A 29 4.07 -2.84 -15.32
N VAL A 30 3.26 -2.71 -16.37
CA VAL A 30 1.92 -2.12 -16.28
C VAL A 30 0.86 -3.20 -16.44
N LEU A 31 0.17 -3.47 -15.33
CA LEU A 31 -0.88 -4.48 -15.24
C LEU A 31 -2.25 -3.83 -15.39
N GLY A 32 -3.16 -4.51 -16.10
CA GLY A 32 -4.60 -4.24 -16.03
C GLY A 32 -5.20 -4.86 -14.76
N PHE A 33 -6.43 -5.37 -14.87
CA PHE A 33 -7.02 -6.18 -13.81
C PHE A 33 -6.29 -7.52 -13.73
N THR A 34 -5.93 -7.94 -12.51
CA THR A 34 -5.37 -9.26 -12.23
C THR A 34 -6.08 -9.87 -11.03
N PRO A 35 -6.51 -11.14 -11.10
CA PRO A 35 -7.00 -11.86 -9.93
C PRO A 35 -5.87 -12.28 -8.98
N ASP A 36 -4.61 -12.28 -9.45
CA ASP A 36 -3.44 -12.71 -8.68
C ASP A 36 -2.59 -11.50 -8.23
N VAL A 37 -3.19 -10.69 -7.36
CA VAL A 37 -2.47 -9.55 -6.74
C VAL A 37 -1.40 -10.03 -5.76
N ALA A 38 -1.60 -11.19 -5.13
CA ALA A 38 -0.68 -11.77 -4.15
C ALA A 38 0.69 -12.08 -4.77
N ARG A 39 0.72 -12.73 -5.95
CA ARG A 39 1.98 -12.95 -6.69
C ARG A 39 2.70 -11.64 -6.99
N THR A 40 1.95 -10.62 -7.37
CA THR A 40 2.52 -9.31 -7.69
C THR A 40 3.14 -8.65 -6.45
N MET A 41 2.43 -8.70 -5.32
CA MET A 41 2.94 -8.19 -4.04
C MET A 41 4.16 -8.97 -3.55
N HIS A 42 4.24 -10.29 -3.79
CA HIS A 42 5.39 -11.10 -3.38
C HIS A 42 6.69 -10.72 -4.09
N LEU A 43 6.59 -10.13 -5.28
CA LEU A 43 7.73 -9.65 -6.07
C LEU A 43 8.18 -8.24 -5.65
N ALA A 44 7.43 -7.54 -4.80
CA ALA A 44 7.68 -6.15 -4.45
C ALA A 44 8.51 -6.00 -3.17
N ASP A 45 9.20 -4.87 -3.05
CA ASP A 45 9.90 -4.50 -1.82
C ASP A 45 9.07 -3.61 -0.89
N PHE A 46 8.12 -2.86 -1.45
CA PHE A 46 7.21 -1.95 -0.77
C PHE A 46 5.95 -1.73 -1.62
N PHE A 47 4.90 -1.17 -1.02
CA PHE A 47 3.61 -0.93 -1.65
C PHE A 47 3.23 0.56 -1.60
N ILE A 48 2.69 1.11 -2.69
CA ILE A 48 2.13 2.46 -2.73
C ILE A 48 0.63 2.36 -3.00
N GLY A 49 -0.21 2.94 -2.15
CA GLY A 49 -1.66 2.85 -2.35
C GLY A 49 -2.50 3.75 -1.47
N LYS A 50 -3.81 3.55 -1.54
CA LYS A 50 -4.78 4.21 -0.66
C LYS A 50 -4.68 3.64 0.76
N PRO A 51 -5.02 4.41 1.80
CA PRO A 51 -5.09 3.92 3.17
C PRO A 51 -6.33 3.03 3.44
N GLY A 52 -6.83 2.34 2.41
CA GLY A 52 -7.99 1.47 2.53
C GLY A 52 -7.66 0.20 3.32
N PRO A 53 -8.61 -0.34 4.11
CA PRO A 53 -8.34 -1.45 5.01
C PRO A 53 -7.90 -2.72 4.28
N GLY A 54 -8.51 -3.04 3.12
CA GLY A 54 -8.14 -4.22 2.32
C GLY A 54 -6.71 -4.17 1.83
N SER A 55 -6.35 -3.15 1.05
CA SER A 55 -5.00 -3.03 0.47
C SER A 55 -3.90 -2.90 1.53
N LEU A 56 -4.15 -2.22 2.65
CA LEU A 56 -3.20 -2.17 3.76
C LEU A 56 -3.04 -3.52 4.44
N SER A 57 -4.14 -4.21 4.71
CA SER A 57 -4.14 -5.55 5.30
C SER A 57 -3.35 -6.53 4.43
N GLU A 58 -3.60 -6.53 3.12
CA GLU A 58 -2.88 -7.35 2.14
C GLU A 58 -1.38 -7.01 2.10
N ALA A 59 -1.02 -5.74 2.02
CA ALA A 59 0.38 -5.31 1.99
C ALA A 59 1.14 -5.75 3.26
N VAL A 60 0.54 -5.56 4.43
CA VAL A 60 1.13 -5.99 5.71
C VAL A 60 1.23 -7.52 5.78
N GLN A 61 0.22 -8.24 5.31
CA GLN A 61 0.24 -9.71 5.23
C GLN A 61 1.39 -10.20 4.33
N MET A 62 1.65 -9.48 3.25
CA MET A 62 2.77 -9.73 2.33
C MET A 62 4.11 -9.14 2.82
N ARG A 63 4.16 -8.61 4.05
CA ARG A 63 5.35 -8.00 4.68
C ARG A 63 5.92 -6.81 3.92
N LEU A 64 5.06 -6.07 3.22
CA LEU A 64 5.44 -4.88 2.46
C LEU A 64 5.25 -3.61 3.30
N PRO A 65 6.32 -2.85 3.54
CA PRO A 65 6.20 -1.47 3.96
C PRO A 65 5.32 -0.66 3.00
N VAL A 66 4.55 0.28 3.54
CA VAL A 66 3.56 1.02 2.75
C VAL A 66 3.88 2.50 2.62
N ILE A 67 3.53 3.10 1.48
CA ILE A 67 3.39 4.54 1.31
C ILE A 67 1.92 4.81 1.03
N VAL A 68 1.27 5.55 1.93
CA VAL A 68 -0.13 5.92 1.76
C VAL A 68 -0.35 7.42 1.77
N VAL A 69 -1.33 7.86 0.98
CA VAL A 69 -1.71 9.27 0.89
C VAL A 69 -2.89 9.53 1.83
N ARG A 70 -2.73 10.48 2.75
CA ARG A 70 -3.80 10.99 3.60
C ARG A 70 -4.06 12.47 3.29
N ASN A 71 -5.18 12.76 2.62
CA ASN A 71 -5.56 14.11 2.22
C ASN A 71 -7.03 14.40 2.58
N ARG A 72 -7.56 15.56 2.15
CA ARG A 72 -8.95 15.98 2.45
C ARG A 72 -10.03 15.01 1.94
N TRP A 73 -9.71 14.21 0.93
CA TRP A 73 -10.59 13.23 0.31
C TRP A 73 -10.47 11.83 0.92
N THR A 74 -9.55 11.62 1.87
CA THR A 74 -9.46 10.37 2.62
C THR A 74 -10.71 10.21 3.48
N LEU A 75 -11.39 9.07 3.30
CA LEU A 75 -12.60 8.75 4.02
C LEU A 75 -12.34 8.81 5.54
N PRO A 76 -13.27 9.33 6.36
CA PRO A 76 -13.06 9.48 7.81
C PRO A 76 -12.53 8.20 8.47
N GLN A 77 -13.08 7.03 8.14
CA GLN A 77 -12.65 5.74 8.66
C GLN A 77 -11.23 5.33 8.23
N GLU A 78 -10.79 5.72 7.03
CA GLU A 78 -9.44 5.40 6.52
C GLU A 78 -8.35 6.27 7.17
N ARG A 79 -8.73 7.37 7.84
CA ARG A 79 -7.77 8.23 8.56
C ARG A 79 -7.10 7.48 9.71
N TYR A 80 -7.83 6.57 10.37
CA TYR A 80 -7.29 5.72 11.43
C TYR A 80 -6.25 4.75 10.88
N ASN A 81 -6.44 4.22 9.67
CA ASN A 81 -5.44 3.35 9.04
C ASN A 81 -4.14 4.10 8.76
N ALA A 82 -4.23 5.34 8.27
CA ALA A 82 -3.05 6.18 8.08
C ALA A 82 -2.36 6.53 9.43
N GLN A 83 -3.12 6.75 10.50
CA GLN A 83 -2.53 6.92 11.83
C GLN A 83 -1.83 5.64 12.32
N TRP A 84 -2.46 4.49 12.12
CA TRP A 84 -1.93 3.17 12.47
C TRP A 84 -0.61 2.89 11.75
N VAL A 85 -0.51 3.22 10.45
CA VAL A 85 0.75 3.09 9.68
C VAL A 85 1.89 3.87 10.35
N ARG A 86 1.62 5.12 10.76
CA ARG A 86 2.63 5.96 11.44
C ARG A 86 3.00 5.40 12.81
N SER A 87 2.01 5.02 13.63
CA SER A 87 2.27 4.60 15.00
C SER A 87 3.01 3.26 15.09
N HIS A 88 2.84 2.38 14.10
CA HIS A 88 3.53 1.09 14.05
C HIS A 88 4.84 1.12 13.25
N GLY A 89 5.17 2.25 12.62
CA GLY A 89 6.39 2.40 11.82
C GLY A 89 6.45 1.48 10.60
N VAL A 90 5.30 1.03 10.09
CA VAL A 90 5.20 0.08 8.97
C VAL A 90 5.18 0.77 7.60
N GLY A 91 5.40 2.09 7.57
CA GLY A 91 5.36 2.85 6.34
C GLY A 91 5.39 4.35 6.52
N ILE A 92 5.23 5.06 5.41
CA ILE A 92 5.23 6.53 5.33
C ILE A 92 3.84 7.01 4.92
N VAL A 93 3.36 8.06 5.57
CA VAL A 93 2.10 8.71 5.21
C VAL A 93 2.34 10.12 4.74
N VAL A 94 1.99 10.39 3.50
CA VAL A 94 2.18 11.68 2.84
C VAL A 94 0.87 12.46 2.69
N PRO A 95 0.92 13.81 2.65
CA PRO A 95 -0.29 14.64 2.53
C PRO A 95 -0.88 14.66 1.10
N GLY A 96 -0.14 14.18 0.09
CA GLY A 96 -0.55 14.23 -1.31
C GLY A 96 0.42 13.51 -2.24
N PHE A 97 -0.01 13.26 -3.47
CA PHE A 97 0.77 12.51 -4.47
C PHE A 97 2.10 13.18 -4.85
N ALA A 98 2.19 14.52 -4.79
CA ALA A 98 3.43 15.25 -5.05
C ALA A 98 4.59 14.85 -4.12
N LYS A 99 4.27 14.32 -2.92
CA LYS A 99 5.25 13.89 -1.93
C LYS A 99 5.61 12.40 -2.02
N VAL A 100 4.99 11.64 -2.92
CA VAL A 100 5.23 10.19 -3.05
C VAL A 100 6.66 9.91 -3.47
N ARG A 101 7.25 10.69 -4.38
CA ARG A 101 8.66 10.52 -4.79
C ARG A 101 9.61 10.61 -3.60
N GLU A 102 9.52 11.70 -2.85
CA GLU A 102 10.32 11.92 -1.64
C GLU A 102 10.13 10.79 -0.62
N ALA A 103 8.90 10.30 -0.46
CA ALA A 103 8.61 9.16 0.41
C ALA A 103 9.19 7.84 -0.11
N VAL A 104 9.23 7.60 -1.43
CA VAL A 104 9.90 6.43 -2.01
C VAL A 104 11.39 6.48 -1.69
N ASP A 105 12.03 7.63 -1.92
CA ASP A 105 13.46 7.81 -1.66
C ASP A 105 13.78 7.56 -0.16
N ALA A 106 13.00 8.14 0.74
CA ALA A 106 13.13 7.94 2.18
C ALA A 106 12.84 6.49 2.64
N LEU A 107 11.82 5.85 2.07
CA LEU A 107 11.47 4.47 2.39
C LEU A 107 12.56 3.50 1.93
N VAL A 108 13.08 3.67 0.71
CA VAL A 108 14.16 2.84 0.16
C VAL A 108 15.43 2.99 0.98
N ALA A 109 15.79 4.22 1.37
CA ALA A 109 16.94 4.46 2.24
C ALA A 109 16.80 3.80 3.62
N GLY A 110 15.57 3.73 4.15
CA GLY A 110 15.25 3.10 5.44
C GLY A 110 14.68 1.68 5.36
N LEU A 111 14.74 1.03 4.19
CA LEU A 111 13.95 -0.17 3.90
C LEU A 111 14.13 -1.31 4.93
N PRO A 112 15.33 -1.62 5.44
CA PRO A 112 15.50 -2.66 6.45
C PRO A 112 14.67 -2.42 7.72
N ALA A 113 14.60 -1.17 8.19
CA ALA A 113 13.85 -0.83 9.40
C ALA A 113 12.34 -1.00 9.19
N TYR A 114 11.82 -0.53 8.06
CA TYR A 114 10.40 -0.69 7.72
C TYR A 114 10.03 -2.15 7.51
N ARG A 115 10.88 -2.95 6.85
CA ARG A 115 10.68 -4.40 6.69
C ARG A 115 10.65 -5.11 8.02
N GLN A 116 11.56 -4.74 8.92
CA GLN A 116 11.58 -5.31 10.27
C GLN A 116 10.30 -4.98 11.04
N ALA A 117 9.85 -3.72 11.00
CA ALA A 117 8.60 -3.30 11.65
C ALA A 117 7.39 -4.05 11.07
N THR A 118 7.29 -4.13 9.74
CA THR A 118 6.20 -4.82 9.04
C THR A 118 6.23 -6.32 9.31
N GLY A 119 7.41 -6.93 9.35
CA GLY A 119 7.58 -8.37 9.63
C GLY A 119 7.20 -8.78 11.05
N ARG A 120 7.14 -7.84 12.01
CA ARG A 120 6.63 -8.09 13.37
C ARG A 120 5.09 -8.12 13.42
N MET A 121 4.42 -7.59 12.41
CA MET A 121 2.96 -7.55 12.38
C MET A 121 2.41 -8.95 12.15
N ARG A 122 1.52 -9.38 13.04
CA ARG A 122 0.74 -10.61 12.91
C ARG A 122 -0.67 -10.22 12.49
N ASN A 123 -0.87 -10.05 11.18
CA ASN A 123 -2.19 -9.67 10.67
C ASN A 123 -3.17 -10.84 10.73
N ARG A 124 -4.12 -10.79 11.67
CA ARG A 124 -5.22 -11.75 11.80
C ARG A 124 -6.59 -11.09 11.62
N ALA A 125 -6.63 -9.89 11.05
CA ALA A 125 -7.83 -9.07 10.98
C ALA A 125 -9.02 -9.80 10.32
N ALA A 126 -8.79 -10.57 9.26
CA ALA A 126 -9.84 -11.34 8.59
C ALA A 126 -10.50 -12.39 9.50
N PHE A 127 -9.75 -12.95 10.45
CA PHE A 127 -10.24 -13.94 11.40
C PHE A 127 -10.83 -13.30 12.67
N GLU A 128 -10.37 -12.11 13.03
CA GLU A 128 -10.80 -11.39 14.24
C GLU A 128 -12.07 -10.56 13.99
N LEU A 129 -12.29 -10.11 12.75
CA LEU A 129 -13.42 -9.24 12.41
C LEU A 129 -14.80 -9.83 12.77
N PRO A 130 -15.11 -11.12 12.50
CA PRO A 130 -16.41 -11.68 12.88
C PRO A 130 -16.70 -11.57 14.39
N GLU A 131 -15.69 -11.83 15.22
CA GLU A 131 -15.79 -11.76 16.68
C GLU A 131 -15.94 -10.32 17.18
N VAL A 132 -15.23 -9.37 16.57
CA VAL A 132 -15.37 -7.93 16.87
C VAL A 132 -16.78 -7.46 16.52
N LEU A 133 -17.29 -7.81 15.34
CA LEU A 133 -18.64 -7.44 14.90
C LEU A 133 -19.70 -8.05 15.83
N ARG A 134 -19.54 -9.32 16.22
CA ARG A 134 -20.44 -9.99 17.15
C ARG A 134 -20.57 -9.22 18.47
N LYS A 135 -19.44 -8.76 19.05
CA LYS A 135 -19.43 -7.98 20.29
C LYS A 135 -20.16 -6.64 20.16
N VAL A 136 -19.99 -5.94 19.04
CA VAL A 136 -20.64 -4.66 18.78
C VAL A 136 -22.15 -4.84 18.59
N LEU A 137 -22.60 -5.89 17.91
CA LEU A 137 -24.02 -6.16 17.68
C LEU A 137 -24.74 -6.71 18.91
N SER A 138 -24.01 -7.27 19.87
CA SER A 138 -24.56 -7.75 21.15
C SER A 138 -24.55 -6.71 22.27
N ALA A 139 -24.00 -5.52 22.02
CA ALA A 139 -23.94 -4.40 22.95
C ALA A 139 -25.11 -3.44 22.73
#